data_AF-A0A6N8SME8-F1
#
_entry.id   AF-A0A6N8SME8-F1
#
_cell.length_a   1.000
_cell.length_b   1.000
_cell.length_c   1.000
_cell.angle_alpha   90.00
_cell.angle_beta   90.00
_cell.angle_gamma   90.00
#
_symmetry.space_group_name_H-M   'P 1'
#
loop_
_entity.id
_entity.type
_entity.pdbx_description
1 polymer ?
#
loop_
_entity_poly.entity_id
_entity_poly.type
_entity_poly.pdbx_seq_one_letter_code
_entity_poly.pdbx_strand_id
1 'polypeptide(L)' 'TGTPEIAGLNTIQALEIIRGCWGLNLVGCDLVEVSPPYDPSGNTAITAANLLFEMLCVLPGVKRR' A
#
# COMPACT_ATOMS: atom_id res chain seq x y z
N THR A 1 -1.55 -0.94 13.08
CA THR A 1 -0.35 -0.26 13.59
C THR A 1 -0.32 -0.31 15.09
N GLY A 2 0.87 -0.43 15.68
CA GLY A 2 1.08 -0.32 17.13
C GLY A 2 1.33 1.11 17.61
N THR A 3 1.69 2.03 16.70
CA THR A 3 2.10 3.41 17.02
C THR A 3 1.36 4.41 16.13
N PRO A 4 0.09 4.73 16.43
CA PRO A 4 -0.69 5.67 15.63
C PRO A 4 -0.28 7.13 15.87
N GLU A 5 -0.20 7.91 14.79
CA GLU A 5 0.07 9.35 14.81
C GLU A 5 -1.08 10.11 14.11
N ILE A 6 -1.44 11.28 14.63
CA ILE A 6 -2.54 12.10 14.08
C ILE A 6 -2.12 12.84 12.80
N ALA A 7 -3.10 13.29 12.00
CA ALA A 7 -2.90 14.08 10.77
C ALA A 7 -2.11 13.37 9.65
N GLY A 8 -2.29 12.04 9.51
CA GLY A 8 -1.70 11.24 8.44
C GLY A 8 -2.38 11.38 7.07
N LEU A 9 -1.86 10.62 6.10
CA LEU A 9 -2.38 10.57 4.73
C LEU A 9 -3.71 9.81 4.64
N ASN A 10 -4.51 10.16 3.64
CA ASN A 10 -5.67 9.37 3.25
C ASN A 10 -5.31 8.28 2.23
N THR A 11 -6.19 7.29 2.04
CA THR A 11 -5.95 6.17 1.12
C THR A 11 -5.83 6.61 -0.35
N ILE A 12 -6.48 7.71 -0.75
CA ILE A 12 -6.41 8.24 -2.12
C ILE A 12 -4.98 8.70 -2.42
N GLN A 13 -4.37 9.46 -1.50
CA GLN A 13 -2.99 9.93 -1.60
C GLN A 13 -2.00 8.75 -1.65
N ALA A 14 -2.23 7.70 -0.86
CA ALA A 14 -1.40 6.50 -0.90
C ALA A 14 -1.45 5.82 -2.30
N LEU A 15 -2.63 5.71 -2.90
CA LEU A 15 -2.79 5.16 -4.24
C LEU A 15 -2.11 6.02 -5.31
N GLU A 16 -2.25 7.34 -5.23
CA GLU A 16 -1.57 8.28 -6.14
C GLU A 16 -0.05 8.13 -6.09
N ILE A 17 0.51 8.00 -4.88
CA ILE A 17 1.95 7.80 -4.67
C ILE A 17 2.40 6.47 -5.30
N ILE A 18 1.75 5.35 -4.96
CA ILE A 18 2.14 4.02 -5.46
C ILE A 18 2.05 3.97 -6.99
N ARG A 19 0.94 4.46 -7.57
CA ARG A 19 0.75 4.48 -9.03
C ARG A 19 1.73 5.41 -9.73
N GLY A 20 2.16 6.47 -9.06
CA GLY A 20 3.20 7.38 -9.53
C GLY A 20 4.58 6.72 -9.66
N CYS A 21 4.83 5.58 -9.01
CA CYS A 21 6.07 4.83 -9.15
C CYS A 21 6.18 4.03 -10.46
N TRP A 22 5.13 3.98 -11.30
CA TRP A 22 5.20 3.31 -12.59
C TRP A 22 6.33 3.86 -13.47
N GLY A 23 7.16 2.96 -14.01
CA GLY A 23 8.29 3.30 -14.87
C GLY A 23 9.63 3.42 -14.14
N LEU A 24 9.64 3.33 -12.81
CA LEU A 24 10.88 3.17 -12.04
C LEU A 24 11.41 1.73 -12.12
N ASN A 25 12.71 1.56 -11.90
CA ASN A 25 13.34 0.24 -11.79
C ASN A 25 13.16 -0.35 -10.38
N LEU A 26 11.92 -0.73 -10.03
CA LEU A 26 11.60 -1.34 -8.74
C LEU A 26 12.14 -2.77 -8.66
N VAL A 27 12.91 -3.09 -7.63
CA VAL A 27 13.48 -4.44 -7.38
C VAL A 27 12.79 -5.20 -6.26
N GLY A 28 11.87 -4.55 -5.53
CA GLY A 28 11.12 -5.11 -4.42
C GLY A 28 10.33 -4.05 -3.66
N CYS A 29 9.41 -4.50 -2.82
CA CYS A 29 8.58 -3.67 -1.94
C CYS A 29 8.15 -4.49 -0.71
N ASP A 30 7.90 -3.81 0.41
CA ASP A 30 7.32 -4.38 1.62
C ASP A 30 6.13 -3.54 2.12
N LEU A 31 5.33 -4.13 3.00
CA LEU A 31 4.25 -3.46 3.71
C LEU A 31 4.22 -3.99 5.15
N VAL A 32 4.37 -3.07 6.11
CA VAL A 32 4.60 -3.39 7.53
C VAL A 32 3.55 -2.72 8.43
N GLU A 33 3.61 -3.00 9.73
CA GLU A 33 2.81 -2.35 10.78
C GLU A 33 1.29 -2.56 10.71
N VAL A 34 0.83 -3.60 10.00
CA VAL A 34 -0.54 -4.10 10.19
C VAL A 34 -0.59 -4.84 11.53
N SER A 35 -1.50 -4.43 12.41
CA SER A 35 -1.65 -5.04 13.75
C SER A 35 -3.10 -5.49 13.96
N PRO A 36 -3.45 -6.75 13.62
CA PRO A 36 -4.80 -7.28 13.75
C PRO A 36 -5.46 -7.11 15.13
N PRO A 37 -4.73 -7.24 16.27
CA PRO A 37 -5.34 -7.06 17.59
C PRO A 37 -5.97 -5.69 17.82
N TYR A 38 -5.52 -4.64 17.11
CA TYR A 38 -6.03 -3.27 17.24
C TYR A 38 -7.10 -2.92 16.19
N ASP A 39 -7.44 -3.85 15.29
CA ASP A 39 -8.48 -3.65 14.28
C ASP A 39 -9.37 -4.90 14.14
N PRO A 40 -10.36 -5.07 15.02
CA PRO A 40 -11.28 -6.20 14.99
C PRO A 40 -12.11 -6.29 13.70
N SER A 41 -12.27 -5.19 12.97
CA SER A 41 -13.02 -5.15 11.70
C SER A 41 -12.20 -5.65 10.51
N GLY A 42 -10.86 -5.69 10.63
CA GLY A 42 -9.95 -6.10 9.57
C GLY A 42 -9.79 -5.08 8.44
N ASN A 43 -10.34 -3.87 8.56
CA ASN A 43 -10.29 -2.82 7.55
C ASN A 43 -8.84 -2.42 7.16
N THR A 44 -7.94 -2.40 8.14
CA THR A 44 -6.52 -2.12 7.97
C THR A 44 -5.86 -3.23 7.16
N ALA A 45 -6.20 -4.50 7.42
CA ALA A 45 -5.66 -5.63 6.67
C ALA A 45 -6.15 -5.65 5.22
N ILE A 46 -7.43 -5.34 4.98
CA ILE A 46 -7.98 -5.21 3.63
C ILE A 46 -7.33 -4.05 2.89
N THR A 47 -7.13 -2.90 3.55
CA THR A 47 -6.45 -1.75 2.96
C THR A 47 -5.02 -2.13 2.56
N ALA A 48 -4.26 -2.76 3.45
CA ALA A 48 -2.92 -3.26 3.18
C ALA A 48 -2.88 -4.24 1.99
N ALA A 49 -3.80 -5.19 1.92
CA ALA A 49 -3.87 -6.15 0.81
C ALA A 49 -4.12 -5.45 -0.54
N ASN A 50 -4.99 -4.43 -0.58
CA ASN A 50 -5.24 -3.65 -1.80
C ASN A 50 -4.03 -2.78 -2.19
N LEU A 51 -3.29 -2.22 -1.22
CA LEU A 51 -2.07 -1.48 -1.52
C LEU A 51 -0.97 -2.39 -2.08
N LEU A 52 -0.81 -3.61 -1.54
CA LEU A 52 0.12 -4.61 -2.10
C LEU A 52 -0.23 -4.99 -3.54
N PHE A 53 -1.52 -5.08 -3.86
CA PHE A 53 -1.96 -5.30 -5.24
C PHE A 53 -1.54 -4.15 -6.18
N GLU A 54 -1.67 -2.90 -5.74
CA GLU A 54 -1.22 -1.74 -6.52
C GLU A 54 0.31 -1.71 -6.70
N MET A 55 1.07 -2.13 -5.67
CA MET A 55 2.53 -2.30 -5.78
C MET A 55 2.90 -3.35 -6.84
N LEU A 56 2.20 -4.49 -6.87
CA LEU A 56 2.38 -5.51 -7.90
C LEU A 56 2.11 -4.95 -9.30
N CYS A 57 1.08 -4.11 -9.46
CA CYS A 57 0.74 -3.52 -10.74
C CYS A 57 1.85 -2.62 -11.31
N VAL A 58 2.66 -1.96 -10.48
CA VAL A 58 3.71 -1.03 -10.95
C VAL A 58 5.08 -1.67 -11.17
N LEU A 59 5.22 -2.99 -10.98
CA LEU A 59 6.50 -3.67 -11.17
C LEU A 59 6.96 -3.68 -12.65
N PRO A 60 8.29 -3.70 -12.90
CA PRO A 60 8.83 -3.78 -14.25
C PRO A 60 8.29 -4.98 -15.04
N GLY A 61 7.90 -4.74 -16.29
CA GLY A 61 7.39 -5.77 -17.21
C GLY A 61 5.87 -5.95 -17.22
N VAL A 62 5.12 -5.31 -16.33
CA VAL A 62 3.66 -5.28 -16.41
C VAL A 62 3.23 -4.46 -17.63
N LYS A 63 2.33 -5.00 -18.47
CA LYS A 63 1.84 -4.32 -19.67
C LYS A 63 0.67 -3.40 -19.33
N ARG A 64 0.67 -2.20 -19.90
CA ARG A 64 -0.48 -1.29 -19.88
C ARG A 64 -1.22 -1.42 -21.21
N ARG A 65 -2.52 -1.73 -21.14
CA ARG A 65 -3.42 -1.84 -22.29
C ARG A 65 -4.23 -0.57 -22.47
#